data_AF-A0A2A4P857-F1
#
_entry.id   AF-A0A2A4P857-F1
#
_cell.length_a   1.000
_cell.length_b   1.000
_cell.length_c   1.000
_cell.angle_alpha   90.00
_cell.angle_beta   90.00
_cell.angle_gamma   90.00
#
_symmetry.space_group_name_H-M   'P 1'
#
loop_
_entity.id
_entity.type
_entity.pdbx_description
1 polymer ?
#
loop_
_entity_poly.entity_id
_entity_poly.type
_entity_poly.pdbx_seq_one_letter_code
_entity_poly.pdbx_strand_id
1 'polypeptide(L)'
;MALFNLIRRNADITVGRVKIQKYSDFTRNLPVPANINLISIKPLRAMLNHATTEVFFDDLRVPAKNLIGEEGKGFRYLLDGLNAERILISAEAIGDARWFIEKASAYAGERRVFDRPIGQNQGIQFPIARAYAATEAADLMVQKAIGLFDQGEACGSEANMAKLLSADASWAAADMCLQTHGGFGFAEEYDVERKFRETRLYQVAPISTNLILSYIAEHVLGLPRSF
;
A
#
# COMPACT_ATOMS: atom_id res chain seq x y z
N MET A 1 -9.43 2.72 -7.51
CA MET A 1 -10.85 2.88 -7.92
C MET A 1 -11.00 2.68 -9.43
N ALA A 2 -11.00 1.43 -9.92
CA ALA A 2 -11.21 1.14 -11.35
C ALA A 2 -11.98 -0.18 -11.53
N LEU A 3 -13.13 -0.31 -10.84
CA LEU A 3 -13.99 -1.49 -10.97
C LEU A 3 -15.48 -1.12 -10.90
N PHE A 4 -15.88 -0.03 -11.56
CA PHE A 4 -17.21 0.56 -11.37
C PHE A 4 -18.18 0.48 -12.55
N ASN A 5 -17.83 -0.07 -13.71
CA ASN A 5 -18.80 -0.24 -14.77
C ASN A 5 -18.60 -1.55 -15.52
N LEU A 6 -19.39 -2.55 -15.15
CA LEU A 6 -19.68 -3.67 -16.03
C LEU A 6 -21.05 -4.22 -15.69
N ILE A 7 -22.03 -4.08 -16.59
CA ILE A 7 -23.17 -5.01 -16.82
C ILE A 7 -24.08 -4.43 -17.92
N ARG A 8 -24.32 -5.21 -18.99
CA ARG A 8 -25.69 -5.47 -19.49
C ARG A 8 -25.81 -6.72 -20.39
N ARG A 9 -26.85 -7.51 -20.04
CA ARG A 9 -27.70 -8.47 -20.79
C ARG A 9 -27.21 -9.89 -21.09
N ASN A 10 -27.82 -10.83 -20.34
CA ASN A 10 -28.31 -12.18 -20.68
C ASN A 10 -27.47 -13.02 -21.66
N ALA A 11 -26.85 -14.05 -21.08
CA ALA A 11 -25.95 -15.05 -21.67
C ALA A 11 -24.57 -14.47 -22.00
N ASP A 12 -23.65 -14.72 -21.06
CA ASP A 12 -22.28 -14.22 -20.97
C ASP A 12 -22.15 -12.76 -20.53
N ILE A 13 -21.37 -12.54 -19.48
CA ILE A 13 -20.96 -11.19 -19.07
C ILE A 13 -19.84 -10.79 -20.02
N THR A 14 -20.09 -9.83 -20.92
CA THR A 14 -19.04 -9.21 -21.72
C THR A 14 -18.29 -8.21 -20.85
N VAL A 15 -17.02 -8.49 -20.58
CA VAL A 15 -16.10 -7.50 -19.98
C VAL A 15 -15.67 -6.54 -21.10
N GLY A 16 -16.26 -5.34 -21.16
CA GLY A 16 -15.75 -4.23 -21.96
C GLY A 16 -14.35 -3.81 -21.48
N ARG A 17 -13.69 -2.84 -22.12
CA ARG A 17 -12.35 -2.36 -21.70
C ARG A 17 -12.33 -1.95 -20.22
N VAL A 18 -11.92 -2.87 -19.36
CA VAL A 18 -11.66 -2.61 -17.94
C VAL A 18 -10.16 -2.50 -17.80
N LYS A 19 -9.67 -1.31 -17.42
CA LYS A 19 -8.28 -1.10 -17.02
C LYS A 19 -8.15 -1.54 -15.57
N ILE A 20 -7.81 -2.81 -15.34
CA ILE A 20 -7.52 -3.28 -13.98
C ILE A 20 -6.10 -2.85 -13.63
N GLN A 21 -5.97 -2.02 -12.59
CA GLN A 21 -4.69 -1.50 -12.12
C GLN A 21 -4.40 -2.02 -10.71
N LYS A 22 -4.14 -3.34 -10.62
CA LYS A 22 -3.40 -4.05 -9.56
C LYS A 22 -3.68 -5.56 -9.69
N TYR A 23 -2.63 -6.35 -9.84
CA TYR A 23 -2.56 -7.73 -9.35
C TYR A 23 -1.11 -7.95 -8.92
N SER A 24 -0.88 -8.12 -7.61
CA SER A 24 0.35 -8.72 -7.09
C SER A 24 0.11 -10.24 -7.03
N ASP A 25 0.89 -10.98 -7.83
CA ASP A 25 1.13 -12.43 -7.76
C ASP A 25 -0.08 -13.36 -7.50
N PHE A 26 -1.04 -13.38 -8.43
CA PHE A 26 -2.02 -14.47 -8.55
C PHE A 26 -2.06 -15.02 -9.99
N THR A 27 -0.96 -15.58 -10.47
CA THR A 27 -0.85 -16.13 -11.84
C THR A 27 -0.31 -17.55 -11.90
N ARG A 28 -0.72 -18.40 -10.95
CA ARG A 28 -0.75 -19.86 -11.19
C ARG A 28 -2.10 -20.41 -10.76
N ASN A 29 -2.88 -20.88 -11.73
CA ASN A 29 -4.07 -21.71 -11.57
C ASN A 29 -5.45 -21.03 -11.45
N LEU A 30 -5.70 -19.93 -12.18
CA LEU A 30 -7.07 -19.73 -12.67
C LEU A 30 -7.24 -20.55 -13.96
N PRO A 31 -8.21 -21.47 -14.06
CA PRO A 31 -8.49 -22.17 -15.30
C PRO A 31 -9.04 -21.16 -16.31
N VAL A 32 -8.16 -20.62 -17.17
CA VAL A 32 -8.56 -19.74 -18.27
C VAL A 32 -8.95 -20.64 -19.45
N PRO A 33 -10.24 -20.71 -19.84
CA PRO A 33 -10.65 -21.51 -20.98
C PRO A 33 -10.22 -20.83 -22.28
N ALA A 34 -9.53 -21.58 -23.15
CA ALA A 34 -9.31 -21.50 -24.61
C ALA A 34 -9.32 -20.17 -25.41
N ASN A 35 -9.48 -18.99 -24.80
CA ASN A 35 -9.58 -17.68 -25.47
C ASN A 35 -8.35 -16.80 -25.19
N ILE A 36 -7.16 -17.33 -25.49
CA ILE A 36 -5.88 -16.63 -25.27
C ILE A 36 -5.80 -15.31 -26.07
N ASN A 37 -6.63 -15.13 -27.11
CA ASN A 37 -6.65 -13.91 -27.93
C ASN A 37 -7.56 -12.79 -27.39
N LEU A 38 -8.37 -13.02 -26.35
CA LEU A 38 -9.32 -12.03 -25.80
C LEU A 38 -8.84 -11.35 -24.51
N ILE A 39 -7.72 -11.83 -23.94
CA ILE A 39 -7.07 -11.21 -22.78
C ILE A 39 -5.65 -10.86 -23.20
N SER A 40 -5.27 -9.58 -23.08
CA SER A 40 -3.87 -9.17 -23.27
C SER A 40 -3.32 -8.58 -21.97
N ILE A 41 -2.09 -8.94 -21.64
CA ILE A 41 -1.37 -8.49 -20.45
C ILE A 41 -0.13 -7.74 -20.91
N LYS A 42 0.00 -6.47 -20.53
CA LYS A 42 1.16 -5.64 -20.89
C LYS A 42 1.94 -5.27 -19.63
N PRO A 43 3.25 -5.56 -19.56
CA PRO A 43 4.08 -5.07 -18.47
C PRO A 43 4.04 -3.54 -18.38
N LEU A 44 3.86 -3.02 -17.18
CA LEU A 44 3.94 -1.60 -16.87
C LEU A 44 5.26 -1.32 -16.15
N ARG A 45 6.14 -0.56 -16.79
CA ARG A 45 7.34 -0.05 -16.13
C ARG A 45 6.94 1.03 -15.13
N ALA A 46 6.91 0.67 -13.85
CA ALA A 46 6.61 1.57 -12.74
C ALA A 46 7.85 1.77 -11.86
N MET A 47 7.84 2.82 -11.04
CA MET A 47 8.88 3.04 -10.02
C MET A 47 8.88 1.97 -8.90
N LEU A 48 7.81 1.16 -8.86
CA LEU A 48 7.54 0.13 -7.87
C LEU A 48 8.45 -1.08 -8.09
N ASN A 49 8.86 -1.70 -7.00
CA ASN A 49 9.78 -2.83 -7.01
C ASN A 49 9.05 -4.19 -7.08
N HIS A 50 7.85 -4.21 -7.65
CA HIS A 50 7.07 -5.41 -7.93
C HIS A 50 6.55 -5.39 -9.37
N ALA A 51 6.29 -6.58 -9.93
CA ALA A 51 5.70 -6.69 -11.25
C ALA A 51 4.34 -5.98 -11.28
N THR A 52 4.15 -5.09 -12.25
CA THR A 52 2.88 -4.40 -12.48
C THR A 52 2.53 -4.58 -13.94
N THR A 53 1.26 -4.89 -14.21
CA THR A 53 0.78 -5.12 -15.56
C THR A 53 -0.55 -4.40 -15.79
N GLU A 54 -0.81 -4.03 -17.03
CA GLU A 54 -2.14 -3.67 -17.51
C GLU A 54 -2.79 -4.92 -18.09
N VAL A 55 -4.01 -5.22 -17.66
CA VAL A 55 -4.81 -6.33 -18.19
C VAL A 55 -5.95 -5.74 -19.02
N PHE A 56 -6.10 -6.19 -20.26
CA PHE A 56 -7.16 -5.79 -21.18
C PHE A 56 -8.04 -6.99 -21.51
N PHE A 57 -9.34 -6.75 -21.52
CA PHE A 57 -10.36 -7.69 -21.94
C PHE A 57 -11.00 -7.18 -23.23
N ASP A 58 -11.05 -8.03 -24.25
CA ASP A 58 -11.67 -7.74 -25.54
C ASP A 58 -12.78 -8.76 -25.80
N ASP A 59 -14.03 -8.31 -25.69
CA ASP A 59 -15.24 -9.14 -25.80
C ASP A 59 -15.18 -10.47 -25.03
N LEU A 60 -14.50 -10.48 -23.87
CA LEU A 60 -14.37 -11.68 -23.05
C LEU A 60 -15.73 -12.05 -22.46
N ARG A 61 -16.25 -13.21 -22.87
CA ARG A 61 -17.45 -13.84 -22.34
C ARG A 61 -17.13 -14.62 -21.06
N VAL A 62 -17.72 -14.23 -19.94
CA VAL A 62 -17.57 -14.90 -18.65
C VAL A 62 -18.86 -15.65 -18.27
N PRO A 63 -18.80 -16.97 -17.97
CA PRO A 63 -19.96 -17.74 -17.55
C PRO A 63 -20.60 -17.18 -16.26
N ALA A 64 -21.93 -17.15 -16.18
CA ALA A 64 -22.65 -16.62 -15.01
C ALA A 64 -22.29 -17.32 -13.69
N LYS A 65 -21.89 -18.61 -13.74
CA LYS A 65 -21.42 -19.36 -12.57
C LYS A 65 -20.14 -18.80 -11.94
N ASN A 66 -19.42 -17.93 -12.64
CA ASN A 66 -18.22 -17.25 -12.13
C ASN A 66 -18.56 -15.94 -11.38
N LEU A 67 -19.84 -15.54 -11.32
CA LEU A 67 -20.28 -14.40 -10.52
C LEU A 67 -20.04 -14.69 -9.03
N ILE A 68 -19.29 -13.82 -8.37
CA ILE A 68 -19.09 -13.88 -6.93
C ILE A 68 -20.21 -13.09 -6.26
N GLY A 69 -21.01 -13.79 -5.45
CA GLY A 69 -22.13 -13.19 -4.74
C GLY A 69 -23.29 -12.82 -5.67
N GLU A 70 -23.83 -11.62 -5.49
CA GLU A 70 -25.03 -11.14 -6.19
C GLU A 70 -24.70 -10.02 -7.18
N GLU A 71 -25.39 -10.02 -8.31
CA GLU A 71 -25.26 -8.99 -9.34
C GLU A 71 -25.55 -7.60 -8.76
N GLY A 72 -24.71 -6.61 -9.10
CA GLY A 72 -24.83 -5.24 -8.60
C GLY A 72 -24.31 -5.01 -7.17
N LYS A 73 -23.96 -6.07 -6.41
CA LYS A 73 -23.40 -5.94 -5.05
C LYS A 73 -21.87 -5.98 -4.98
N GLY A 74 -21.19 -6.02 -6.12
CA GLY A 74 -19.72 -6.14 -6.20
C GLY A 74 -18.96 -5.13 -5.35
N PHE A 75 -19.37 -3.85 -5.36
CA PHE A 75 -18.70 -2.83 -4.54
C PHE A 75 -18.79 -3.12 -3.04
N ARG A 76 -19.93 -3.62 -2.56
CA ARG A 76 -20.11 -3.96 -1.15
C ARG A 76 -19.19 -5.11 -0.74
N TYR A 77 -19.06 -6.15 -1.57
CA TYR A 77 -18.15 -7.26 -1.29
C TYR A 77 -16.68 -6.83 -1.31
N LEU A 78 -16.33 -5.79 -2.07
CA LEU A 78 -14.98 -5.21 -2.06
C LEU A 78 -14.67 -4.48 -0.76
N LEU A 79 -15.65 -3.83 -0.11
CA LEU A 79 -15.39 -2.99 1.07
C LEU A 79 -14.76 -3.74 2.24
N ASP A 80 -15.22 -4.97 2.52
CA ASP A 80 -14.67 -5.80 3.59
C ASP A 80 -13.23 -6.22 3.25
N GLY A 81 -12.98 -6.62 2.00
CA GLY A 81 -11.64 -6.92 1.49
C GLY A 81 -10.69 -5.71 1.51
N LEU A 82 -11.21 -4.49 1.33
CA LEU A 82 -10.41 -3.26 1.37
C LEU A 82 -9.93 -2.93 2.79
N ASN A 83 -10.67 -3.28 3.84
CA ASN A 83 -10.19 -3.11 5.21
C ASN A 83 -9.00 -4.06 5.49
N ALA A 84 -9.11 -5.32 5.08
CA ALA A 84 -8.01 -6.29 5.17
C ALA A 84 -6.77 -5.81 4.38
N GLU A 85 -6.95 -5.33 3.15
CA GLU A 85 -5.85 -4.81 2.32
C GLU A 85 -5.17 -3.60 3.00
N ARG A 86 -5.94 -2.65 3.55
CA ARG A 86 -5.38 -1.50 4.29
C ARG A 86 -4.54 -1.95 5.47
N ILE A 87 -5.04 -2.88 6.27
CA ILE A 87 -4.32 -3.39 7.45
C ILE A 87 -3.01 -4.07 7.03
N LEU A 88 -3.06 -4.92 5.99
CA LEU A 88 -1.88 -5.61 5.47
C LEU A 88 -0.81 -4.64 4.96
N ILE A 89 -1.19 -3.66 4.13
CA ILE A 89 -0.28 -2.62 3.65
C ILE A 89 0.25 -1.76 4.80
N SER A 90 -0.55 -1.57 5.85
CA SER A 90 -0.09 -0.83 7.02
C SER A 90 1.03 -1.56 7.76
N ALA A 91 0.90 -2.88 7.94
CA ALA A 91 1.93 -3.73 8.52
C ALA A 91 3.21 -3.76 7.67
N GLU A 92 3.07 -3.81 6.34
CA GLU A 92 4.19 -3.69 5.40
C GLU A 92 4.95 -2.37 5.60
N ALA A 93 4.23 -1.25 5.66
CA ALA A 93 4.81 0.08 5.87
C ALA A 93 5.55 0.20 7.22
N ILE A 94 5.08 -0.47 8.28
CA ILE A 94 5.79 -0.56 9.58
C ILE A 94 7.09 -1.34 9.43
N GLY A 95 7.07 -2.48 8.74
CA GLY A 95 8.27 -3.26 8.45
C GLY A 95 9.33 -2.44 7.71
N ASP A 96 8.90 -1.69 6.70
CA ASP A 96 9.74 -0.78 5.94
C ASP A 96 10.33 0.33 6.82
N ALA A 97 9.51 0.97 7.64
CA ALA A 97 9.97 2.01 8.55
C ALA A 97 11.06 1.49 9.50
N ARG A 98 10.84 0.30 10.10
CA ARG A 98 11.82 -0.37 10.98
C ARG A 98 13.12 -0.67 10.24
N TRP A 99 13.04 -1.16 9.00
CA TRP A 99 14.22 -1.43 8.17
C TRP A 99 15.03 -0.15 7.89
N PHE A 100 14.38 0.96 7.55
CA PHE A 100 15.06 2.25 7.36
C PHE A 100 15.73 2.75 8.64
N ILE A 101 15.04 2.62 9.78
CA ILE A 101 15.59 3.02 11.08
C ILE A 101 16.82 2.18 11.43
N GLU A 102 16.77 0.87 11.21
CA GLU A 102 17.89 -0.04 11.45
C GLU A 102 19.08 0.31 10.55
N LYS A 103 18.86 0.46 9.24
CA LYS A 103 19.88 0.86 8.28
C LYS A 103 20.54 2.18 8.63
N ALA A 104 19.75 3.21 8.95
CA ALA A 104 20.25 4.52 9.35
C ALA A 104 21.06 4.45 10.64
N SER A 105 20.57 3.71 11.64
CA SER A 105 21.23 3.58 12.95
C SER A 105 22.57 2.85 12.85
N ALA A 106 22.60 1.74 12.09
CA ALA A 106 23.83 0.99 11.83
C ALA A 106 24.86 1.86 11.09
N TYR A 107 24.45 2.48 9.98
CA TYR A 107 25.33 3.37 9.21
C TYR A 107 25.86 4.53 10.04
N ALA A 108 25.01 5.13 10.88
CA ALA A 108 25.41 6.23 11.75
C ALA A 108 26.43 5.80 12.83
N GLY A 109 26.37 4.55 13.30
CA GLY A 109 27.31 3.98 14.25
C GLY A 109 28.69 3.66 13.64
N GLU A 110 28.74 3.34 12.35
CA GLU A 110 29.96 2.93 11.65
C GLU A 110 30.66 4.08 10.92
N ARG A 111 29.88 4.96 10.27
CA ARG A 111 30.42 6.03 9.44
C ARG A 111 31.14 7.06 10.29
N ARG A 112 32.43 7.28 10.00
CA ARG A 112 33.27 8.28 10.69
C ARG A 112 33.47 9.54 9.87
N VAL A 113 33.24 10.69 10.49
CA VAL A 113 33.59 12.02 9.99
C VAL A 113 34.09 12.83 11.19
N PHE A 114 35.17 13.59 11.01
CA PHE A 114 35.84 14.27 12.13
C PHE A 114 36.24 13.29 13.26
N ASP A 115 36.84 12.15 12.88
CA ASP A 115 37.42 11.11 13.75
C ASP A 115 36.46 10.37 14.70
N ARG A 116 35.15 10.58 14.58
CA ARG A 116 34.12 9.91 15.38
C ARG A 116 32.92 9.46 14.54
N PRO A 117 32.16 8.46 15.01
CA PRO A 117 30.89 8.08 14.40
C PRO A 117 29.93 9.26 14.25
N ILE A 118 29.27 9.38 13.10
CA ILE A 118 28.30 10.46 12.85
C ILE A 118 27.08 10.35 13.78
N GLY A 119 26.78 9.15 14.29
CA GLY A 119 25.73 8.88 15.28
C GLY A 119 25.96 9.54 16.64
N GLN A 120 27.12 10.16 16.89
CA GLN A 120 27.32 11.05 18.05
C GLN A 120 26.73 12.44 17.86
N ASN A 121 26.40 12.83 16.63
CA ASN A 121 25.84 14.14 16.33
C ASN A 121 24.33 14.11 16.59
N GLN A 122 23.82 15.00 17.45
CA GLN A 122 22.39 15.08 17.77
C GLN A 122 21.51 15.34 16.52
N GLY A 123 22.06 16.04 15.51
CA GLY A 123 21.41 16.21 14.21
C GLY A 123 21.15 14.91 13.43
N ILE A 124 21.82 13.81 13.79
CA ILE A 124 21.57 12.46 13.27
C ILE A 124 20.72 11.65 14.27
N GLN A 125 21.01 11.75 15.56
CA GLN A 125 20.28 11.00 16.60
C GLN A 125 18.80 11.37 16.68
N PHE A 126 18.47 12.66 16.68
CA PHE A 126 17.10 13.11 16.92
C PHE A 126 16.14 12.72 15.79
N PRO A 127 16.49 12.85 14.50
CA PRO A 127 15.65 12.33 13.41
C PRO A 127 15.42 10.82 13.50
N ILE A 128 16.45 10.02 13.78
CA ILE A 128 16.32 8.56 13.95
C ILE A 128 15.36 8.24 15.11
N ALA A 129 15.56 8.86 16.27
CA ALA A 129 14.71 8.64 17.44
C ALA A 129 13.25 9.08 17.21
N ARG A 130 13.04 10.18 16.48
CA ARG A 130 11.70 10.65 16.11
C ARG A 130 11.00 9.67 15.17
N ALA A 131 11.71 9.17 14.16
CA ALA A 131 11.18 8.16 13.24
C ALA A 131 10.78 6.90 14.02
N TYR A 132 11.64 6.41 14.91
CA TYR A 132 11.35 5.26 15.77
C TYR A 132 10.06 5.47 16.60
N ALA A 133 9.95 6.59 17.32
CA ALA A 133 8.76 6.88 18.12
C ALA A 133 7.48 6.96 17.27
N ALA A 134 7.56 7.56 16.08
CA ALA A 134 6.42 7.63 15.15
C ALA A 134 6.03 6.25 14.61
N THR A 135 7.00 5.41 14.28
CA THR A 135 6.76 4.02 13.83
C THR A 135 6.07 3.19 14.90
N GLU A 136 6.53 3.25 16.15
CA GLU A 136 5.90 2.49 17.24
C GLU A 136 4.48 3.00 17.55
N ALA A 137 4.26 4.32 17.48
CA ALA A 137 2.92 4.89 17.62
C ALA A 137 1.97 4.44 16.49
N ALA A 138 2.47 4.36 15.26
CA ALA A 138 1.71 3.86 14.12
C ALA A 138 1.42 2.35 14.26
N ASP A 139 2.39 1.54 14.68
CA ASP A 139 2.23 0.09 14.87
C ASP A 139 1.14 -0.21 15.90
N LEU A 140 1.04 0.55 17.00
CA LEU A 140 -0.06 0.39 17.95
C LEU A 140 -1.45 0.52 17.30
N MET A 141 -1.61 1.44 16.34
CA MET A 141 -2.87 1.57 15.58
C MET A 141 -3.07 0.39 14.63
N VAL A 142 -2.00 -0.11 13.99
CA VAL A 142 -2.04 -1.31 13.14
C VAL A 142 -2.49 -2.52 13.96
N GLN A 143 -1.88 -2.77 15.12
CA GLN A 143 -2.24 -3.87 16.02
C GLN A 143 -3.70 -3.78 16.48
N LYS A 144 -4.18 -2.57 16.79
CA LYS A 144 -5.59 -2.35 17.11
C LYS A 144 -6.50 -2.73 15.95
N ALA A 145 -6.17 -2.31 14.73
CA ALA A 145 -6.96 -2.63 13.54
C ALA A 145 -6.97 -4.15 13.26
N ILE A 146 -5.83 -4.83 13.41
CA ILE A 146 -5.72 -6.30 13.31
C ILE A 146 -6.64 -6.97 14.33
N GLY A 147 -6.54 -6.57 15.61
CA GLY A 147 -7.34 -7.18 16.67
C GLY A 147 -8.85 -7.09 16.42
N LEU A 148 -9.34 -5.93 15.99
CA LEU A 148 -10.75 -5.75 15.62
C LEU A 148 -11.13 -6.61 14.41
N PHE A 149 -10.29 -6.64 13.38
CA PHE A 149 -10.54 -7.43 12.17
C PHE A 149 -10.62 -8.93 12.47
N ASP A 150 -9.69 -9.46 13.24
CA ASP A 150 -9.65 -10.89 13.61
C ASP A 150 -10.84 -11.31 14.48
N GLN A 151 -11.38 -10.38 15.27
CA GLN A 151 -12.58 -10.60 16.09
C GLN A 151 -13.89 -10.46 15.29
N GLY A 152 -13.82 -10.09 14.01
CA GLY A 152 -15.00 -9.81 13.18
C GLY A 152 -15.72 -8.52 13.56
N GLU A 153 -15.05 -7.62 14.28
CA GLU A 153 -15.59 -6.33 14.69
C GLU A 153 -15.41 -5.27 13.59
N ALA A 154 -16.17 -4.18 13.71
CA ALA A 154 -16.05 -3.06 12.79
C ALA A 154 -14.68 -2.36 12.97
N CYS A 155 -13.80 -2.49 11.98
CA CYS A 155 -12.44 -1.95 12.00
C CYS A 155 -12.20 -0.83 10.98
N GLY A 156 -13.23 -0.30 10.34
CA GLY A 156 -13.09 0.66 9.24
C GLY A 156 -12.32 1.93 9.63
N SER A 157 -12.59 2.48 10.81
CA SER A 157 -11.90 3.68 11.33
C SER A 157 -10.43 3.40 11.62
N GLU A 158 -10.16 2.32 12.35
CA GLU A 158 -8.82 1.88 12.73
C GLU A 158 -7.99 1.51 11.51
N ALA A 159 -8.55 0.81 10.53
CA ALA A 159 -7.84 0.47 9.29
C ALA A 159 -7.46 1.72 8.47
N ASN A 160 -8.32 2.74 8.44
CA ASN A 160 -8.02 4.02 7.80
C ASN A 160 -6.91 4.79 8.55
N MET A 161 -7.02 4.90 9.88
CA MET A 161 -6.00 5.56 10.71
C MET A 161 -4.66 4.81 10.65
N ALA A 162 -4.67 3.48 10.72
CA ALA A 162 -3.49 2.63 10.60
C ALA A 162 -2.75 2.90 9.29
N LYS A 163 -3.46 2.88 8.16
CA LYS A 163 -2.89 3.18 6.83
C LYS A 163 -2.25 4.56 6.79
N LEU A 164 -2.96 5.57 7.28
CA LEU A 164 -2.46 6.94 7.28
C LEU A 164 -1.16 7.05 8.09
N LEU A 165 -1.20 6.63 9.36
CA LEU A 165 -0.10 6.77 10.29
C LEU A 165 1.12 5.95 9.88
N SER A 166 0.92 4.71 9.41
CA SER A 166 2.03 3.85 8.99
C SER A 166 2.67 4.34 7.70
N ALA A 167 1.89 4.84 6.74
CA ALA A 167 2.41 5.42 5.51
C ALA A 167 3.24 6.69 5.78
N ASP A 168 2.79 7.53 6.72
CA ASP A 168 3.52 8.74 7.12
C ASP A 168 4.79 8.39 7.90
N ALA A 169 4.73 7.43 8.82
CA ALA A 169 5.88 6.95 9.56
C ALA A 169 6.95 6.33 8.63
N SER A 170 6.52 5.50 7.67
CA SER A 170 7.40 4.89 6.67
C SER A 170 8.07 5.93 5.79
N TRP A 171 7.31 6.93 5.31
CA TRP A 171 7.85 8.03 4.53
C TRP A 171 8.89 8.85 5.30
N ALA A 172 8.60 9.19 6.56
CA ALA A 172 9.52 9.95 7.41
C ALA A 172 10.79 9.14 7.74
N ALA A 173 10.67 7.84 8.00
CA ALA A 173 11.81 6.96 8.23
C ALA A 173 12.70 6.84 6.98
N ALA A 174 12.10 6.72 5.80
CA ALA A 174 12.80 6.63 4.53
C ALA A 174 13.59 7.91 4.21
N ASP A 175 12.95 9.08 4.34
CA ASP A 175 13.59 10.39 4.14
C ASP A 175 14.76 10.60 5.11
N MET A 176 14.55 10.30 6.39
CA MET A 176 15.59 10.34 7.42
C MET A 176 16.76 9.39 7.10
N CYS A 177 16.47 8.16 6.66
CA CYS A 177 17.50 7.18 6.34
C CYS A 177 18.35 7.62 5.15
N LEU A 178 17.70 8.15 4.11
CA LEU A 178 18.37 8.71 2.93
C LEU A 178 19.26 9.88 3.33
N GLN A 179 18.76 10.80 4.15
CA GLN A 179 19.54 11.94 4.66
C GLN A 179 20.73 11.50 5.53
N THR A 180 20.58 10.45 6.33
CA THR A 180 21.64 9.89 7.19
C THR A 180 22.78 9.28 6.38
N HIS A 181 22.46 8.62 5.26
CA HIS A 181 23.48 8.08 4.34
C HIS A 181 24.10 9.15 3.42
N GLY A 182 23.47 10.33 3.32
CA GLY A 182 23.91 11.39 2.42
C GLY A 182 23.94 10.91 0.96
N GLY A 183 25.05 11.17 0.25
CA GLY A 183 25.21 10.72 -1.14
C GLY A 183 25.08 9.19 -1.32
N PHE A 184 25.45 8.40 -0.30
CA PHE A 184 25.33 6.94 -0.35
C PHE A 184 23.89 6.44 -0.24
N GLY A 185 22.95 7.28 0.20
CA GLY A 185 21.52 6.93 0.19
C GLY A 185 20.96 6.74 -1.22
N PHE A 186 21.64 7.26 -2.24
CA PHE A 186 21.31 7.11 -3.66
C PHE A 186 22.06 5.97 -4.34
N ALA A 187 23.02 5.34 -3.67
CA ALA A 187 23.80 4.26 -4.24
C ALA A 187 23.07 2.92 -4.09
N GLU A 188 23.02 2.14 -5.16
CA GLU A 188 22.35 0.83 -5.18
C GLU A 188 22.94 -0.14 -4.15
N GLU A 189 24.22 0.02 -3.78
CA GLU A 189 24.91 -0.85 -2.82
C GLU A 189 24.32 -0.82 -1.39
N TYR A 190 23.56 0.22 -1.04
CA TYR A 190 22.91 0.32 0.29
C TYR A 190 21.43 -0.06 0.26
N ASP A 191 20.83 -0.28 -0.92
CA ASP A 191 19.40 -0.54 -1.16
C ASP A 191 18.42 0.56 -0.67
N VAL A 192 18.91 1.65 -0.07
CA VAL A 192 18.08 2.72 0.48
C VAL A 192 17.25 3.38 -0.62
N GLU A 193 17.85 3.72 -1.76
CA GLU A 193 17.14 4.32 -2.91
C GLU A 193 15.97 3.44 -3.36
N ARG A 194 16.24 2.13 -3.44
CA ARG A 194 15.30 1.15 -3.98
C ARG A 194 14.08 1.07 -3.10
N LYS A 195 14.29 0.91 -1.79
CA LYS A 195 13.23 0.81 -0.82
C LYS A 195 12.49 2.14 -0.66
N PHE A 196 13.20 3.27 -0.74
CA PHE A 196 12.61 4.61 -0.64
C PHE A 196 11.47 4.81 -1.65
N ARG A 197 11.64 4.30 -2.88
CA ARG A 197 10.61 4.37 -3.94
C ARG A 197 9.28 3.71 -3.54
N GLU A 198 9.30 2.64 -2.74
CA GLU A 198 8.09 1.92 -2.30
C GLU A 198 7.24 2.77 -1.34
N THR A 199 7.88 3.53 -0.43
CA THR A 199 7.16 4.36 0.55
C THR A 199 6.25 5.41 -0.08
N ARG A 200 6.57 5.87 -1.29
CA ARG A 200 5.73 6.81 -2.04
C ARG A 200 4.40 6.18 -2.45
N LEU A 201 4.36 4.86 -2.67
CA LEU A 201 3.13 4.15 -3.03
C LEU A 201 2.13 4.15 -1.88
N TYR A 202 2.59 3.96 -0.64
CA TYR A 202 1.72 3.90 0.55
C TYR A 202 0.94 5.20 0.77
N GLN A 203 1.42 6.31 0.26
CA GLN A 203 0.73 7.61 0.30
C GLN A 203 -0.49 7.68 -0.65
N VAL A 204 -0.55 6.80 -1.66
CA VAL A 204 -1.55 6.87 -2.74
C VAL A 204 -2.44 5.63 -2.81
N ALA A 205 -1.90 4.45 -2.53
CA ALA A 205 -2.59 3.17 -2.66
C ALA A 205 -2.63 2.42 -1.32
N PRO A 206 -3.61 1.53 -1.11
CA PRO A 206 -4.76 1.21 -1.98
C PRO A 206 -5.86 2.30 -1.98
N ILE A 207 -5.75 3.25 -1.05
CA ILE A 207 -6.61 4.42 -0.95
C ILE A 207 -5.74 5.66 -0.71
N SER A 208 -6.10 6.79 -1.33
CA SER A 208 -5.32 8.01 -1.18
C SER A 208 -5.48 8.58 0.24
N THR A 209 -4.44 9.29 0.69
CA THR A 209 -4.48 10.01 1.98
C THR A 209 -5.70 10.92 2.10
N ASN A 210 -6.07 11.63 1.03
CA ASN A 210 -7.24 12.52 1.07
C ASN A 210 -8.56 11.76 1.31
N LEU A 211 -8.74 10.57 0.73
CA LEU A 211 -9.95 9.78 0.97
C LEU A 211 -10.01 9.24 2.40
N ILE A 212 -8.86 8.91 3.00
CA ILE A 212 -8.79 8.55 4.42
C ILE A 212 -9.18 9.74 5.29
N LEU A 213 -8.63 10.92 5.01
CA LEU A 213 -8.94 12.14 5.76
C LEU A 213 -10.43 12.50 5.64
N SER A 214 -11.02 12.39 4.45
CA SER A 214 -12.45 12.56 4.24
C SER A 214 -13.27 11.55 5.06
N TYR A 215 -12.87 10.28 5.08
CA TYR A 215 -13.54 9.25 5.88
C TYR A 215 -13.51 9.58 7.37
N ILE A 216 -12.34 9.94 7.90
CA ILE A 216 -12.18 10.29 9.33
C ILE A 216 -13.02 11.53 9.66
N ALA A 217 -12.95 12.57 8.84
CA ALA A 217 -13.73 13.80 9.03
C ALA A 217 -15.24 13.53 9.08
N GLU A 218 -15.78 12.82 8.10
CA GLU A 218 -17.23 12.59 7.98
C GLU A 218 -17.73 11.51 8.96
N HIS A 219 -17.10 10.34 8.97
CA HIS A 219 -17.65 9.16 9.64
C HIS A 219 -17.16 8.96 11.07
N VAL A 220 -15.99 9.49 11.41
CA VAL A 220 -15.44 9.37 12.78
C VAL A 220 -15.74 10.63 13.58
N LEU A 221 -15.52 11.80 12.98
CA LEU A 221 -15.69 13.10 13.67
C LEU A 221 -17.07 13.74 13.44
N GLY A 222 -17.89 13.21 12.53
CA GLY A 222 -19.24 13.73 12.27
C GLY A 222 -19.26 15.10 11.60
N LEU A 223 -18.17 15.51 10.94
CA LEU A 223 -18.14 16.77 10.20
C LEU A 223 -19.02 16.68 8.94
N PRO A 224 -19.61 17.80 8.49
CA PRO A 224 -20.41 17.81 7.26
C PRO A 224 -19.61 17.31 6.05
N ARG A 225 -20.25 16.49 5.20
CA ARG A 225 -19.62 15.97 3.97
C ARG A 225 -19.16 17.13 3.08
N SER A 226 -17.92 17.06 2.65
CA SER A 226 -17.37 17.94 1.61
C SER A 226 -17.77 17.39 0.24
N PHE A 227 -18.88 17.93 -0.30
CA PHE A 227 -19.52 17.64 -1.61
C PHE A 227 -19.96 16.18 -1.89
#